data_AF-A0A2S2QGM4-F1
#
_entry.id   AF-A0A2S2QGM4-F1
#
_cell.length_a   1.000
_cell.length_b   1.000
_cell.length_c   1.000
_cell.angle_alpha   90.00
_cell.angle_beta   90.00
_cell.angle_gamma   90.00
#
_symmetry.space_group_name_H-M   'P 1'
#
loop_
_entity.id
_entity.type
_entity.pdbx_description
1 polymer ?
#
loop_
_entity_poly.entity_id
_entity_poly.type
_entity_poly.pdbx_seq_one_letter_code
_entity_poly.pdbx_strand_id
1 'polypeptide(L)'
;MYDDLLDTEINSSIDVQTTARLVAFTDNVAVVTIGNTTEKLEEVTNEALHTVAKWMERNDLKLAAHKTEAVVLTEKRGYAEPLFILNGTKIISKVKLRYLGVDLSKKLGF
;
A
#
# COMPACT_ATOMS: atom_id res chain seq x y z
N MET A 1 9.22 15.79 10.66
CA MET A 1 9.99 14.53 10.87
C MET A 1 9.44 13.35 10.06
N TYR A 2 8.19 13.39 9.58
CA TYR A 2 7.68 12.52 8.50
C TYR A 2 7.44 13.28 7.19
N ASP A 3 7.63 14.60 7.20
CA ASP A 3 7.32 15.48 6.06
C ASP A 3 8.14 15.10 4.82
N ASP A 4 9.41 14.73 4.97
CA ASP A 4 10.24 14.25 3.84
C ASP A 4 9.76 12.93 3.20
N LEU A 5 9.04 12.08 3.96
CA LEU A 5 8.42 10.85 3.43
C LEU A 5 7.13 11.19 2.66
N LEU A 6 6.37 12.17 3.13
CA LEU A 6 5.15 12.65 2.48
C LEU A 6 5.46 13.46 1.21
N ASP A 7 6.58 14.20 1.22
CA ASP A 7 7.12 14.94 0.07
C ASP A 7 7.86 14.04 -0.93
N THR A 8 8.11 12.77 -0.56
CA THR A 8 8.41 11.72 -1.53
C THR A 8 7.12 11.40 -2.27
N GLU A 9 6.67 12.33 -3.11
CA GLU A 9 5.69 12.04 -4.15
C GLU A 9 6.23 10.84 -4.92
N ILE A 10 5.56 9.69 -4.75
CA ILE A 10 5.72 8.55 -5.66
C ILE A 10 5.04 8.97 -6.97
N ASN A 11 5.61 9.97 -7.62
CA ASN A 11 5.30 10.37 -8.98
C ASN A 11 5.98 9.36 -9.92
N SER A 12 5.69 8.07 -9.75
CA SER A 12 5.70 7.19 -10.92
C SER A 12 4.43 7.53 -11.70
N SER A 13 4.52 8.57 -12.52
CA SER A 13 3.55 8.83 -13.60
C SER A 13 3.64 7.68 -14.61
N ILE A 14 3.18 6.51 -14.20
CA ILE A 14 2.92 5.40 -15.08
C ILE A 14 1.43 5.45 -15.36
N ASP A 15 1.08 6.30 -16.34
CA ASP A 15 -0.25 6.52 -16.88
C ASP A 15 -1.21 7.31 -15.98
N VAL A 16 -2.11 8.09 -16.61
CA VAL A 16 -3.10 9.00 -15.98
C VAL A 16 -4.09 8.25 -15.04
N GLN A 17 -4.01 6.92 -15.01
CA GLN A 17 -4.96 5.99 -14.38
C GLN A 17 -4.38 5.24 -13.17
N THR A 18 -3.11 5.44 -12.85
CA THR A 18 -2.43 4.76 -11.75
C THR A 18 -1.86 5.79 -10.78
N THR A 19 -2.12 5.64 -9.48
CA THR A 19 -1.64 6.59 -8.48
C THR A 19 -1.22 5.84 -7.22
N ALA A 20 -0.05 6.17 -6.68
CA ALA A 20 0.40 5.72 -5.37
C ALA A 20 0.46 6.93 -4.42
N ARG A 21 -0.16 6.82 -3.26
CA ARG A 21 -0.16 7.84 -2.22
C ARG A 21 0.27 7.24 -0.90
N LEU A 22 1.06 8.00 -0.16
CA LEU A 22 1.55 7.62 1.15
C LEU A 22 0.85 8.42 2.23
N VAL A 23 0.42 7.75 3.29
CA VAL A 23 -0.20 8.36 4.47
C VAL A 23 0.57 7.88 5.68
N ALA A 24 1.31 8.78 6.32
CA ALA A 24 2.07 8.48 7.53
C ALA A 24 1.43 9.18 8.72
N PHE A 25 1.19 8.42 9.79
CA PHE A 25 0.76 8.92 11.07
C PHE A 25 1.55 8.22 12.16
N THR A 26 2.34 8.99 12.91
CA THR A 26 3.26 8.48 13.93
C THR A 26 4.10 7.31 13.38
N ASP A 27 4.14 6.20 14.09
CA ASP A 27 4.77 4.93 13.76
C ASP A 27 4.06 4.12 12.65
N ASN A 28 2.91 4.56 12.14
CA ASN A 28 2.12 3.83 11.15
C ASN A 28 2.15 4.50 9.77
N VAL A 29 2.60 3.76 8.76
CA VAL A 29 2.59 4.20 7.36
C VAL A 29 1.63 3.33 6.56
N ALA A 30 0.71 3.96 5.85
CA ALA A 30 -0.21 3.35 4.91
C ALA A 30 0.16 3.74 3.48
N VAL A 31 0.23 2.74 2.60
CA VAL A 31 0.40 2.92 1.16
C VAL A 31 -0.96 2.70 0.50
N VAL A 32 -1.45 3.70 -0.23
CA VAL A 32 -2.70 3.64 -0.97
C VAL A 32 -2.39 3.69 -2.45
N THR A 33 -2.67 2.61 -3.16
CA THR A 33 -2.45 2.51 -4.60
C THR A 33 -3.76 2.32 -5.34
N ILE A 34 -3.80 2.85 -6.57
CA ILE A 34 -4.91 2.72 -7.50
C ILE A 34 -4.34 2.09 -8.77
N GLY A 35 -4.98 1.03 -9.25
CA GLY A 35 -4.67 0.36 -10.51
C GLY A 35 -5.94 -0.17 -11.15
N ASN A 36 -6.03 -0.10 -12.48
CA ASN A 36 -7.18 -0.53 -13.26
C ASN A 36 -7.23 -2.06 -13.50
N THR A 37 -6.08 -2.74 -13.39
CA THR A 37 -5.95 -4.20 -13.49
C THR A 37 -5.21 -4.75 -12.26
N THR A 38 -5.37 -6.05 -11.97
CA THR A 38 -4.64 -6.71 -10.89
C THR A 38 -3.13 -6.59 -11.09
N GLU A 39 -2.65 -6.83 -12.32
CA GLU A 39 -1.22 -6.74 -12.67
C GLU A 39 -0.66 -5.34 -12.43
N LYS A 40 -1.39 -4.30 -12.87
CA LYS A 40 -0.96 -2.92 -12.67
C LYS A 40 -0.97 -2.53 -11.20
N LEU A 41 -1.99 -2.98 -10.45
CA LEU A 41 -2.07 -2.77 -9.02
C LEU A 41 -0.90 -3.45 -8.29
N GLU A 42 -0.56 -4.69 -8.65
CA GLU A 42 0.59 -5.40 -8.09
C GLU A 42 1.89 -4.66 -8.35
N GLU A 43 2.16 -4.31 -9.61
CA GLU A 43 3.39 -3.62 -10.03
C GLU A 43 3.60 -2.34 -9.21
N VAL A 44 2.57 -1.49 -9.17
CA VAL A 44 2.65 -0.16 -8.57
C VAL A 44 2.69 -0.25 -7.05
N THR A 45 1.95 -1.18 -6.46
CA THR A 45 2.00 -1.40 -5.00
C THR A 45 3.35 -1.92 -4.58
N ASN A 46 3.93 -2.88 -5.33
CA ASN A 46 5.25 -3.42 -5.01
C ASN A 46 6.36 -2.38 -5.22
N GLU A 47 6.27 -1.54 -6.24
CA GLU A 47 7.19 -0.41 -6.45
C GLU A 47 7.11 0.61 -5.30
N ALA A 48 5.89 0.97 -4.88
CA ALA A 48 5.67 1.88 -3.77
C ALA A 48 6.20 1.29 -2.45
N LEU A 49 5.91 0.02 -2.17
CA LEU A 49 6.40 -0.70 -0.99
C LEU A 49 7.93 -0.75 -0.97
N HIS A 50 8.58 -0.98 -2.11
CA HIS A 50 10.03 -0.98 -2.23
C HIS A 50 10.64 0.40 -1.95
N THR A 51 10.00 1.45 -2.45
CA THR A 51 10.43 2.83 -2.23
C THR A 51 10.33 3.21 -0.75
N VAL A 52 9.21 2.85 -0.11
CA VAL A 52 9.00 3.06 1.33
C VAL A 52 10.00 2.26 2.15
N ALA A 53 10.23 0.99 1.82
CA ALA A 53 11.20 0.15 2.52
C ALA A 53 12.61 0.74 2.48
N LYS A 54 13.05 1.21 1.30
CA LYS A 54 14.34 1.89 1.12
C LYS A 54 14.43 3.20 1.90
N TRP A 55 13.35 4.00 1.90
CA TRP A 55 13.32 5.23 2.69
C TRP A 55 13.43 4.93 4.18
N MET A 56 12.70 3.93 4.69
CA MET A 56 12.77 3.54 6.10
C MET A 56 14.17 3.06 6.48
N GLU A 57 14.80 2.23 5.65
CA GLU A 57 16.17 1.76 5.87
C GLU A 57 17.17 2.93 5.94
N ARG A 58 17.04 3.92 5.06
CA ARG A 58 17.89 5.13 5.07
C ARG A 58 17.69 6.01 6.31
N ASN A 59 16.53 5.93 6.95
CA ASN A 59 16.18 6.71 8.14
C ASN A 59 16.31 5.90 9.45
N ASP A 60 17.01 4.75 9.41
CA ASP A 60 17.18 3.83 10.55
C ASP A 60 15.86 3.31 11.15
N LEU A 61 14.79 3.30 10.36
CA LEU A 61 13.48 2.78 10.74
C LEU A 61 13.30 1.34 10.27
N LYS A 62 12.72 0.49 11.13
CA LYS A 62 12.47 -0.93 10.81
C LYS A 62 11.01 -1.14 10.45
N LEU A 63 10.78 -1.61 9.22
CA LEU A 63 9.46 -1.98 8.75
C LEU A 63 9.12 -3.42 9.16
N ALA A 64 8.04 -3.60 9.92
CA ALA A 64 7.57 -4.92 10.35
C ALA A 64 6.72 -5.59 9.25
N ALA A 65 7.37 -6.20 8.26
CA ALA A 65 6.68 -6.83 7.11
C ALA A 65 5.61 -7.86 7.53
N HIS A 66 5.87 -8.64 8.59
CA HIS A 66 4.93 -9.62 9.14
C HIS A 66 3.67 -9.00 9.80
N LYS A 67 3.70 -7.71 10.16
CA LYS A 67 2.55 -6.96 10.68
C LYS A 67 1.84 -6.13 9.61
N THR A 68 2.41 -6.07 8.40
CA THR A 68 1.83 -5.30 7.32
C THR A 68 0.60 -6.03 6.80
N GLU A 69 -0.52 -5.32 6.75
CA GLU A 69 -1.80 -5.83 6.29
C GLU A 69 -2.24 -5.04 5.06
N ALA A 70 -2.94 -5.70 4.13
CA ALA A 70 -3.51 -5.04 2.96
C ALA A 70 -5.00 -5.34 2.85
N VAL A 71 -5.75 -4.40 2.28
CA VAL A 71 -7.13 -4.61 1.83
C VAL A 71 -7.23 -4.13 0.39
N VAL A 72 -7.88 -4.92 -0.46
CA VAL A 72 -8.12 -4.55 -1.85
C VAL A 72 -9.57 -4.12 -1.98
N LEU A 73 -9.78 -2.85 -2.34
CA LEU A 73 -11.08 -2.26 -2.59
C LEU A 73 -11.34 -2.27 -4.09
N THR A 74 -12.39 -2.97 -4.53
CA THR A 74 -12.77 -3.02 -5.95
C THR A 74 -14.24 -3.34 -6.12
N GLU A 75 -14.86 -2.73 -7.13
CA GLU A 75 -16.21 -3.06 -7.59
C GLU A 75 -16.23 -4.29 -8.52
N LYS A 76 -15.05 -4.69 -9.04
CA LYS A 76 -14.93 -5.80 -10.00
C LYS A 76 -15.17 -7.13 -9.29
N ARG A 77 -16.06 -7.95 -9.86
CA ARG A 77 -16.27 -9.34 -9.43
C ARG A 77 -15.30 -10.27 -10.17
N GLY A 78 -14.82 -11.31 -9.50
CA GLY A 78 -13.97 -12.34 -10.12
C GLY A 78 -12.59 -11.86 -10.56
N TYR A 79 -11.95 -10.99 -9.78
CA TYR A 79 -10.56 -10.57 -10.01
C TYR A 79 -9.57 -11.55 -9.35
N ALA A 80 -8.38 -11.69 -9.93
CA ALA A 80 -7.29 -12.42 -9.30
C ALA A 80 -6.77 -11.65 -8.07
N GLU A 81 -6.51 -12.34 -6.96
CA GLU A 81 -5.97 -11.69 -5.78
C GLU A 81 -4.55 -11.21 -6.03
N PRO A 82 -4.26 -9.91 -5.82
CA PRO A 82 -2.94 -9.37 -6.07
C PRO A 82 -1.90 -9.92 -5.07
N LEU A 83 -0.69 -10.17 -5.57
CA LEU A 83 0.48 -10.55 -4.80
C LEU A 83 1.31 -9.31 -4.41
N PHE A 84 1.29 -8.99 -3.12
CA PHE A 84 2.13 -7.93 -2.56
C PHE A 84 3.32 -8.52 -1.79
N ILE A 85 4.51 -8.02 -2.06
CA ILE A 85 5.77 -8.48 -1.48
C ILE A 85 6.49 -7.29 -0.84
N LEU A 86 6.92 -7.48 0.40
CA LEU A 86 7.64 -6.48 1.18
C LEU A 86 8.81 -7.15 1.88
N ASN A 87 10.03 -6.74 1.54
CA ASN A 87 11.28 -7.34 2.05
C ASN A 87 11.29 -8.88 1.95
N GLY A 88 10.81 -9.43 0.83
CA GLY A 88 10.70 -10.88 0.59
C GLY A 88 9.57 -11.58 1.34
N THR A 89 8.78 -10.86 2.15
CA THR A 89 7.60 -11.40 2.84
C THR A 89 6.33 -11.09 2.04
N LYS A 90 5.49 -12.10 1.83
CA LYS A 90 4.17 -11.91 1.22
C LYS A 90 3.24 -11.20 2.22
N ILE A 91 2.66 -10.08 1.81
CA ILE A 91 1.61 -9.41 2.59
C ILE A 91 0.30 -10.14 2.37
N ILE A 92 -0.40 -10.41 3.48
CA ILE A 92 -1.70 -11.08 3.45
C ILE A 92 -2.79 -10.03 3.23
N SER A 93 -3.50 -10.16 2.11
CA SER A 93 -4.72 -9.39 1.85
C SER A 93 -5.86 -9.90 2.74
N LYS A 94 -6.47 -9.02 3.53
CA LYS A 94 -7.60 -9.31 4.41
C LYS A 94 -8.90 -8.73 3.86
N VAL A 95 -10.02 -9.27 4.32
CA VAL A 95 -11.37 -8.76 3.99
C VAL A 95 -11.65 -7.42 4.69
N LYS A 96 -11.09 -7.23 5.89
CA LYS A 96 -11.24 -6.02 6.69
C LYS A 96 -9.92 -5.69 7.36
N LEU A 97 -9.58 -4.40 7.44
CA LEU A 97 -8.47 -3.88 8.25
C LEU A 97 -8.91 -2.60 8.96
N ARG A 98 -8.26 -2.27 10.08
CA ARG A 98 -8.52 -1.03 10.82
C ARG A 98 -7.27 -0.16 10.81
N TYR A 99 -7.39 1.06 10.29
CA TYR A 99 -6.32 2.04 10.26
C TYR A 99 -6.76 3.30 11.02
N LEU A 100 -6.05 3.65 12.09
CA LEU A 100 -6.33 4.83 12.94
C LEU A 100 -7.79 4.97 13.40
N GLY A 101 -8.45 3.84 13.68
CA GLY A 101 -9.86 3.82 14.09
C GLY A 101 -10.87 3.81 12.93
N VAL A 102 -10.40 3.92 11.68
CA VAL A 102 -11.22 3.75 10.47
C VAL A 102 -11.20 2.28 10.05
N ASP A 103 -12.38 1.69 9.92
CA ASP A 103 -12.57 0.33 9.44
C ASP A 103 -12.71 0.31 7.91
N LEU A 104 -11.76 -0.33 7.23
CA LEU A 104 -11.78 -0.53 5.78
C LEU A 104 -12.16 -1.98 5.47
N SER A 105 -13.15 -2.17 4.60
CA SER A 105 -13.69 -3.49 4.26
C SER A 105 -13.80 -3.63 2.75
N LYS A 106 -13.42 -4.81 2.23
CA LYS A 106 -13.66 -5.22 0.84
C LYS A 106 -15.15 -5.27 0.50
N LYS A 107 -16.01 -5.54 1.48
CA LYS A 107 -17.47 -5.43 1.32
C LYS A 107 -17.87 -3.98 1.56
N LEU A 108 -18.39 -3.32 0.52
CA LEU A 108 -19.19 -2.11 0.67
C LEU A 108 -20.52 -2.52 1.32
N GLY A 109 -20.67 -2.26 2.61
CA GLY A 109 -21.87 -2.53 3.38
C GLY A 109 -21.88 -1.60 4.58
N PHE A 110 -23.02 -0.96 4.80
CA PHE A 110 -23.31 -0.06 5.92
C PHE A 110 -23.48 -0.86 7.22
#